data_AF-A0A1H2A1R4-F1
#
_entry.id   AF-A0A1H2A1R4-F1
#
_cell.length_a   1.000
_cell.length_b   1.000
_cell.length_c   1.000
_cell.angle_alpha   90.00
_cell.angle_beta   90.00
_cell.angle_gamma   90.00
#
_symmetry.space_group_name_H-M   'P 1'
#
loop_
_entity.id
_entity.type
_entity.pdbx_description
1 polymer ?
#
loop_
_entity_poly.entity_id
_entity_poly.type
_entity_poly.pdbx_seq_one_letter_code
_entity_poly.pdbx_strand_id
1 'polypeptide(L)'
;MKGLCHRFRQVTLGLRKSEAWLFLAYVTITFRPGAAPPAHPQHEQGQPDPLPDGWGDGYQLYIDEARLDSANQLAEKRDIRARAQVMLTTAIVLGGAIIASYGSKCDLHWLGRLVYGLAGLCTTLAGLAAGGMISARSDIGTVNLSALPDNDADELRRAIANGYASTRRVGAETIATLVTALRDCVLVLVIGAGLLAVAHLWL
;
A
#
# COMPACT_ATOMS: atom_id res chain seq x y z
N MET A 1 30.07 -13.40 -17.06
CA MET A 1 29.34 -13.65 -15.80
C MET A 1 29.47 -12.54 -14.74
N LYS A 2 30.60 -11.81 -14.60
CA LYS A 2 30.73 -10.72 -13.60
C LYS A 2 29.79 -9.49 -13.81
N GLY A 3 29.35 -9.21 -15.04
CA GLY A 3 28.46 -8.08 -15.35
C GLY A 3 26.98 -8.26 -14.95
N LEU A 4 26.45 -9.48 -14.95
CA LEU A 4 25.06 -9.75 -14.55
C LEU A 4 24.84 -9.56 -13.04
N CYS A 5 25.86 -9.89 -12.24
CA CYS A 5 25.78 -9.76 -10.77
C CYS A 5 25.74 -8.30 -10.32
N HIS A 6 26.39 -7.38 -11.06
CA HIS A 6 26.39 -5.95 -10.73
C HIS A 6 25.07 -5.26 -11.10
N ARG A 7 24.44 -5.65 -12.21
CA ARG A 7 23.09 -5.17 -12.61
C ARG A 7 22.02 -5.65 -11.63
N PHE A 8 22.04 -6.91 -11.21
CA PHE A 8 21.08 -7.45 -10.24
C PHE A 8 21.17 -6.73 -8.87
N ARG A 9 22.39 -6.38 -8.44
CA ARG A 9 22.61 -5.67 -7.16
C ARG A 9 22.15 -4.22 -7.20
N GLN A 10 22.32 -3.53 -8.33
CA GLN A 10 21.83 -2.15 -8.49
C GLN A 10 20.29 -2.09 -8.58
N VAL A 11 19.67 -3.03 -9.28
CA VAL A 11 18.20 -3.11 -9.38
C VAL A 11 17.58 -3.40 -8.02
N THR A 12 18.14 -4.32 -7.24
CA THR A 12 17.63 -4.66 -5.88
C THR A 12 17.83 -3.55 -4.85
N LEU A 13 18.91 -2.77 -4.92
CA LEU A 13 19.13 -1.62 -4.03
C LEU A 13 18.24 -0.43 -4.37
N GLY A 14 17.96 -0.18 -5.66
CA GLY A 14 17.00 0.84 -6.10
C GLY A 14 15.58 0.50 -5.64
N LEU A 15 15.17 -0.75 -5.83
CA LEU A 15 13.90 -1.32 -5.36
C LEU A 15 13.66 -1.13 -3.86
N ARG A 16 14.65 -1.44 -3.02
CA ARG A 16 14.51 -1.28 -1.56
C ARG A 16 14.34 0.18 -1.12
N LYS A 17 15.00 1.12 -1.81
CA LYS A 17 14.83 2.55 -1.50
C LYS A 17 13.44 3.04 -1.88
N SER A 18 12.90 2.57 -3.01
CA SER A 18 11.51 2.87 -3.39
C SER A 18 10.49 2.29 -2.42
N GLU A 19 10.69 1.06 -1.95
CA GLU A 19 9.80 0.40 -0.98
C GLU A 19 9.76 1.14 0.36
N ALA A 20 10.92 1.50 0.90
CA ALA A 20 11.01 2.29 2.13
C ALA A 20 10.34 3.67 2.00
N TRP A 21 10.45 4.30 0.82
CA TRP A 21 9.76 5.56 0.56
C TRP A 21 8.24 5.39 0.52
N LEU A 22 7.72 4.30 -0.07
CA LEU A 22 6.28 4.00 -0.06
C LEU A 22 5.76 3.87 1.38
N PHE A 23 6.48 3.14 2.24
CA PHE A 23 6.14 3.01 3.65
C PHE A 23 6.09 4.38 4.36
N LEU A 24 7.12 5.21 4.18
CA LEU A 24 7.17 6.55 4.76
C LEU A 24 6.09 7.48 4.20
N ALA A 25 5.76 7.36 2.92
CA ALA A 25 4.67 8.10 2.30
C ALA A 25 3.34 7.78 3.01
N TYR A 26 3.05 6.50 3.27
CA TYR A 26 1.85 6.12 4.05
C TYR A 26 1.88 6.67 5.49
N VAL A 27 3.03 6.70 6.16
CA VAL A 27 3.16 7.37 7.47
C VAL A 27 2.77 8.84 7.39
N THR A 28 3.19 9.56 6.34
CA THR A 28 2.86 10.98 6.17
C THR A 28 1.39 11.23 5.82
N ILE A 29 0.74 10.30 5.10
CA ILE A 29 -0.69 10.39 4.74
C ILE A 29 -1.58 10.39 5.99
N THR A 30 -1.15 9.79 7.10
CA THR A 30 -1.89 9.80 8.37
C THR A 30 -2.17 11.22 8.87
N PHE A 31 -1.32 12.19 8.54
CA PHE A 31 -1.51 13.61 8.89
C PHE A 31 -2.32 14.39 7.85
N ARG A 32 -2.63 13.79 6.70
CA ARG A 32 -3.43 14.36 5.61
C ARG A 32 -4.48 13.34 5.14
N PRO A 33 -5.53 13.10 5.94
CA PRO A 33 -6.57 12.16 5.58
C PRO A 33 -7.21 12.54 4.24
N GLY A 34 -7.43 11.55 3.38
CA GLY A 34 -7.96 11.78 2.04
C GLY A 34 -6.93 12.15 0.97
N ALA A 35 -5.64 12.19 1.29
CA ALA A 35 -4.59 12.30 0.28
C ALA A 35 -4.57 11.08 -0.66
N ALA A 36 -4.14 11.31 -1.90
CA ALA A 36 -3.98 10.25 -2.89
C ALA A 36 -2.88 9.26 -2.46
N PRO A 37 -3.06 7.95 -2.70
CA PRO A 37 -2.06 6.95 -2.36
C PRO A 37 -0.80 7.13 -3.20
N PRO A 38 0.39 6.80 -2.66
CA PRO A 38 1.63 6.83 -3.43
C PRO A 38 1.63 5.74 -4.51
N ALA A 39 2.11 6.08 -5.70
CA ALA A 39 2.21 5.15 -6.84
C ALA A 39 3.53 4.36 -6.81
N HIS A 40 3.53 3.14 -7.35
CA HIS A 40 4.73 2.31 -7.44
C HIS A 40 5.69 2.88 -8.50
N PRO A 41 6.98 3.15 -8.19
CA PRO A 41 7.91 3.78 -9.13
C PRO A 41 8.34 2.90 -10.31
N GLN A 42 7.89 1.65 -10.36
CA GLN A 42 8.21 0.70 -11.45
C GLN A 42 7.13 0.61 -12.51
N HIS A 43 5.94 1.17 -12.24
CA HIS A 43 4.90 1.27 -13.23
C HIS A 43 4.96 2.71 -13.73
N GLU A 44 5.89 2.98 -14.66
CA GLU A 44 5.74 4.16 -15.49
C GLU A 44 4.35 4.09 -16.11
N GLN A 45 3.57 5.16 -15.94
CA GLN A 45 2.24 5.29 -16.48
C GLN A 45 2.33 5.34 -18.01
N GLY A 46 2.63 4.20 -18.66
CA GLY A 46 2.50 4.07 -20.10
C GLY A 46 1.06 4.39 -20.49
N GLN A 47 0.82 4.88 -21.70
CA GLN A 47 -0.55 4.91 -22.21
C GLN A 47 -1.10 3.47 -22.11
N PRO A 48 -2.31 3.21 -21.56
CA PRO A 48 -2.91 1.90 -21.71
C PRO A 48 -2.93 1.54 -23.20
N ASP A 49 -2.48 0.34 -23.55
CA ASP A 49 -2.47 -0.09 -24.94
C ASP A 49 -3.88 0.06 -25.50
N PRO A 50 -4.05 0.81 -26.61
CA PRO A 50 -5.37 1.03 -27.16
C PRO A 50 -5.98 -0.31 -27.56
N LEU A 51 -7.24 -0.51 -27.18
CA LEU A 51 -7.99 -1.70 -27.58
C LEU A 51 -7.96 -1.82 -29.12
N PRO A 52 -7.76 -3.03 -29.68
CA PRO A 52 -7.69 -3.23 -31.12
C PRO A 52 -8.96 -2.73 -31.82
N ASP A 53 -8.79 -2.04 -32.95
CA ASP A 53 -9.89 -1.62 -33.80
C ASP A 53 -10.70 -2.85 -34.29
N GLY A 54 -12.03 -2.77 -34.24
CA GLY A 54 -12.93 -3.81 -34.80
C GLY A 54 -13.38 -4.92 -33.84
N TRP A 55 -13.25 -4.75 -32.52
CA TRP A 55 -13.65 -5.78 -31.55
C TRP A 55 -15.15 -6.10 -31.46
N GLY A 56 -16.06 -5.32 -32.08
CA GLY A 56 -17.49 -5.62 -32.15
C GLY A 56 -18.10 -6.06 -30.80
N ASP A 57 -18.69 -7.26 -30.76
CA ASP A 57 -19.25 -7.88 -29.55
C ASP A 57 -18.22 -8.15 -28.43
N GLY A 58 -16.93 -8.21 -28.76
CA GLY A 58 -15.83 -8.36 -27.80
C GLY A 58 -15.71 -7.22 -26.80
N TYR A 59 -16.21 -6.02 -27.14
CA TYR A 59 -16.28 -4.91 -26.17
C TYR A 59 -17.22 -5.22 -25.00
N GLN A 60 -18.34 -5.89 -25.25
CA GLN A 60 -19.30 -6.23 -24.21
C GLN A 60 -18.70 -7.25 -23.24
N LEU A 61 -18.05 -8.30 -23.78
CA LEU A 61 -17.34 -9.29 -22.99
C LEU A 61 -16.23 -8.64 -22.13
N TYR A 62 -15.45 -7.74 -22.72
CA TYR A 62 -14.40 -7.02 -22.01
C TYR A 62 -14.96 -6.15 -20.87
N ILE A 63 -16.07 -5.43 -21.12
CA ILE A 63 -16.72 -4.62 -20.10
C ILE A 63 -17.21 -5.49 -18.93
N ASP A 64 -17.78 -6.66 -19.21
CA ASP A 64 -18.27 -7.56 -18.17
C ASP A 64 -17.11 -8.18 -17.36
N GLU A 65 -16.01 -8.57 -18.01
CA GLU A 65 -14.79 -9.01 -17.31
C GLU A 65 -14.18 -7.88 -16.48
N ALA A 66 -14.13 -6.66 -17.01
CA ALA A 66 -13.58 -5.51 -16.30
C ALA A 66 -14.43 -5.12 -15.09
N ARG A 67 -15.76 -5.30 -15.15
CA ARG A 67 -16.66 -5.12 -13.99
C ARG A 67 -16.37 -6.16 -12.91
N LEU A 68 -16.18 -7.43 -13.30
CA LEU A 68 -15.82 -8.49 -12.36
C LEU A 68 -14.47 -8.21 -11.69
N ASP A 69 -13.47 -7.81 -12.47
CA ASP A 69 -12.14 -7.46 -11.95
C ASP A 69 -12.21 -6.26 -11.00
N SER A 70 -12.96 -5.21 -11.37
CA SER A 70 -13.16 -4.04 -10.50
C SER A 70 -13.84 -4.41 -9.18
N ALA A 71 -14.80 -5.34 -9.20
CA ALA A 71 -15.44 -5.84 -7.99
C ALA A 71 -14.46 -6.62 -7.10
N ASN A 72 -13.61 -7.45 -7.71
CA ASN A 72 -12.55 -8.18 -6.99
C ASN A 72 -11.53 -7.22 -6.37
N GLN A 73 -11.08 -6.22 -7.11
CA GLN A 73 -10.16 -5.19 -6.62
C GLN A 73 -10.75 -4.41 -5.43
N LEU A 74 -12.03 -4.08 -5.47
CA LEU A 74 -12.73 -3.46 -4.34
C LEU A 74 -12.81 -4.38 -3.13
N ALA A 75 -13.01 -5.69 -3.33
CA ALA A 75 -13.03 -6.67 -2.25
C ALA A 75 -11.64 -6.81 -1.60
N GLU A 76 -10.59 -6.94 -2.41
CA GLU A 76 -9.20 -7.01 -1.94
C GLU A 76 -8.80 -5.74 -1.17
N LYS A 77 -9.16 -4.55 -1.65
CA LYS A 77 -8.93 -3.30 -0.93
C LYS A 77 -9.62 -3.26 0.43
N ARG A 78 -10.85 -3.79 0.54
CA ARG A 78 -11.56 -3.88 1.83
C ARG A 78 -10.85 -4.83 2.79
N ASP A 79 -10.38 -5.98 2.29
CA ASP A 79 -9.61 -6.93 3.09
C ASP A 79 -8.29 -6.32 3.58
N ILE A 80 -7.54 -5.63 2.72
CA ILE A 80 -6.32 -4.93 3.12
C ILE A 80 -6.62 -3.87 4.18
N ARG A 81 -7.70 -3.10 4.03
CA ARG A 81 -8.11 -2.12 5.05
C ARG A 81 -8.46 -2.79 6.39
N ALA A 82 -9.16 -3.92 6.37
CA ALA A 82 -9.47 -4.68 7.57
C ALA A 82 -8.18 -5.17 8.27
N ARG A 83 -7.22 -5.70 7.51
CA ARG A 83 -5.91 -6.11 8.02
C ARG A 83 -5.12 -4.92 8.57
N ALA A 84 -5.15 -3.77 7.92
CA ALA A 84 -4.53 -2.53 8.41
C ALA A 84 -5.16 -2.06 9.74
N GLN A 85 -6.48 -2.19 9.91
CA GLN A 85 -7.16 -1.89 11.17
C GLN A 85 -6.70 -2.81 12.31
N VAL A 86 -6.56 -4.12 12.04
CA VAL A 86 -6.00 -5.08 13.00
C VAL A 86 -4.54 -4.72 13.35
N MET A 87 -3.75 -4.31 12.36
CA MET A 87 -2.37 -3.88 12.60
C MET A 87 -2.29 -2.61 13.45
N LEU A 88 -3.17 -1.64 13.21
CA LEU A 88 -3.25 -0.41 13.99
C LEU A 88 -3.58 -0.71 15.46
N THR A 89 -4.59 -1.54 15.73
CA THR A 89 -4.95 -1.90 17.10
C THR A 89 -3.83 -2.67 17.79
N THR A 90 -3.17 -3.58 17.07
CA THR A 90 -2.00 -4.32 17.59
C THR A 90 -0.84 -3.39 17.93
N ALA A 91 -0.56 -2.40 17.09
CA ALA A 91 0.47 -1.39 17.35
C ALA A 91 0.14 -0.53 18.58
N ILE A 92 -1.13 -0.16 18.79
CA ILE A 92 -1.57 0.57 19.98
C ILE A 92 -1.36 -0.27 21.25
N VAL A 93 -1.77 -1.54 21.23
CA VAL A 93 -1.58 -2.46 22.37
C VAL A 93 -0.10 -2.63 22.68
N LEU A 94 0.73 -2.87 21.66
CA LEU A 94 2.18 -3.01 21.82
C LEU A 94 2.80 -1.71 22.35
N GLY A 95 2.37 -0.54 21.85
CA GLY A 95 2.80 0.76 22.35
C GLY A 95 2.47 0.95 23.83
N GLY A 96 1.27 0.57 24.26
CA GLY A 96 0.88 0.56 25.67
C GLY A 96 1.76 -0.36 26.52
N ALA A 97 2.07 -1.56 26.02
CA ALA A 97 2.98 -2.50 26.68
C ALA A 97 4.41 -1.94 26.82
N ILE A 98 4.93 -1.27 25.78
CA ILE A 98 6.24 -0.62 25.81
C ILE A 98 6.26 0.47 26.90
N ILE A 99 5.25 1.34 26.95
CA ILE A 99 5.17 2.43 27.93
C ILE A 99 5.07 1.88 29.36
N ALA A 100 4.20 0.88 29.58
CA ALA A 100 4.03 0.26 30.89
C ALA A 100 5.31 -0.45 31.36
N SER A 101 5.97 -1.18 30.47
CA SER A 101 7.24 -1.88 30.74
C SER A 101 8.40 -0.92 30.98
N TYR A 102 8.43 0.22 30.29
CA TYR A 102 9.42 1.27 30.54
C TYR A 102 9.20 1.95 31.89
N GLY A 103 7.95 2.25 32.25
CA GLY A 103 7.61 2.93 33.51
C GLY A 103 7.87 2.10 34.77
N SER A 104 7.86 0.77 34.67
CA SER A 104 8.11 -0.13 35.81
C SER A 104 9.60 -0.32 36.13
N LYS A 105 10.51 0.13 35.26
CA LYS A 105 11.95 -0.05 35.41
C LYS A 105 12.60 1.27 35.81
N CYS A 106 12.93 1.42 37.09
CA CYS A 106 13.45 2.67 37.65
C CYS A 106 14.92 2.98 37.30
N ASP A 107 15.70 2.01 36.79
CA ASP A 107 17.15 2.18 36.61
C ASP A 107 17.68 1.56 35.31
N LEU A 108 17.13 1.98 34.16
CA LEU A 108 17.70 1.54 32.87
C LEU A 108 19.04 2.23 32.60
N HIS A 109 20.05 1.41 32.37
CA HIS A 109 21.27 1.80 31.65
C HIS A 109 20.91 2.46 30.31
N TRP A 110 21.80 3.35 29.83
CA TRP A 110 21.61 4.09 28.57
C TRP A 110 21.24 3.19 27.38
N LEU A 111 21.85 2.01 27.29
CA LEU A 111 21.58 1.03 26.23
C LEU A 111 20.12 0.55 26.27
N GLY A 112 19.59 0.31 27.47
CA GLY A 112 18.20 -0.09 27.63
C GLY A 112 17.22 1.00 27.20
N ARG A 113 17.50 2.26 27.54
CA ARG A 113 16.70 3.40 27.06
C ARG A 113 16.68 3.47 25.53
N LEU A 114 17.81 3.19 24.87
CA LEU A 114 17.86 3.14 23.41
C LEU A 114 17.04 2.00 22.82
N VAL A 115 17.09 0.79 23.39
CA VAL A 115 16.31 -0.34 22.87
C VAL A 115 14.80 -0.09 23.04
N TYR A 116 14.36 0.41 24.19
CA TYR A 116 12.96 0.81 24.38
C TYR A 116 12.54 1.94 23.45
N GLY A 117 13.40 2.95 23.27
CA GLY A 117 13.16 4.05 22.32
C GLY A 117 13.02 3.56 20.88
N LEU A 118 13.86 2.62 20.45
CA LEU A 118 13.79 2.03 19.12
C LEU A 118 12.55 1.15 18.94
N ALA A 119 12.20 0.34 19.94
CA ALA A 119 10.97 -0.46 19.94
C ALA A 119 9.73 0.44 19.83
N GLY A 120 9.69 1.53 20.59
CA GLY A 120 8.62 2.53 20.57
C GLY A 120 8.55 3.24 19.21
N LEU A 121 9.68 3.64 18.64
CA LEU A 121 9.75 4.27 17.32
C LEU A 121 9.22 3.34 16.23
N CYS A 122 9.69 2.09 16.18
CA CYS A 122 9.21 1.09 15.22
C CYS A 122 7.70 0.87 15.34
N THR A 123 7.20 0.67 16.56
CA THR A 123 5.78 0.44 16.82
C THR A 123 4.92 1.64 16.41
N THR A 124 5.40 2.85 16.68
CA THR A 124 4.71 4.10 16.29
C THR A 124 4.69 4.27 14.79
N LEU A 125 5.81 4.03 14.10
CA LEU A 125 5.87 4.10 12.64
C LEU A 125 4.94 3.07 11.98
N ALA A 126 4.90 1.83 12.49
CA ALA A 126 3.97 0.82 12.00
C ALA A 126 2.51 1.24 12.22
N GLY A 127 2.16 1.74 13.42
CA GLY A 127 0.83 2.26 13.71
C GLY A 127 0.43 3.42 12.80
N LEU A 128 1.33 4.39 12.58
CA LEU A 128 1.09 5.50 11.67
C LEU A 128 0.91 5.02 10.23
N ALA A 129 1.76 4.12 9.72
CA ALA A 129 1.60 3.58 8.37
C ALA A 129 0.26 2.85 8.20
N ALA A 130 -0.16 2.05 9.19
CA ALA A 130 -1.45 1.39 9.21
C ALA A 130 -2.62 2.39 9.19
N GLY A 131 -2.54 3.46 10.00
CA GLY A 131 -3.50 4.56 9.99
C GLY A 131 -3.58 5.25 8.62
N GLY A 132 -2.44 5.45 7.96
CA GLY A 132 -2.33 6.05 6.63
C GLY A 132 -2.96 5.19 5.54
N MET A 133 -2.78 3.87 5.61
CA MET A 133 -3.45 2.93 4.69
C MET A 133 -4.98 2.95 4.84
N ILE A 134 -5.48 3.18 6.06
CA ILE A 134 -6.93 3.30 6.32
C ILE A 134 -7.46 4.64 5.79
N SER A 135 -6.72 5.73 6.01
CA SER A 135 -7.13 7.11 5.67
C SER A 135 -6.90 7.49 4.20
N ALA A 136 -6.04 6.76 3.48
CA ALA A 136 -5.78 6.99 2.07
C ALA A 136 -7.07 6.83 1.25
N ARG A 137 -7.40 7.87 0.47
CA ARG A 137 -8.51 7.83 -0.47
C ARG A 137 -7.99 7.24 -1.78
N SER A 138 -8.28 5.96 -2.01
CA SER A 138 -8.04 5.36 -3.32
C SER A 138 -9.26 5.59 -4.21
N ASP A 139 -9.07 6.36 -5.27
CA ASP A 139 -10.04 6.58 -6.35
C ASP A 139 -10.05 5.36 -7.28
N ILE A 140 -10.46 4.19 -6.76
CA ILE A 140 -10.98 3.11 -7.62
C ILE A 140 -12.33 3.64 -8.10
N GLY A 141 -12.27 4.54 -9.07
CA GLY A 141 -13.39 5.32 -9.56
C GLY A 141 -14.28 4.44 -10.41
N THR A 142 -15.58 4.50 -10.14
CA THR A 142 -16.60 4.18 -11.13
C THR A 142 -16.36 5.06 -12.36
N VAL A 143 -16.20 4.45 -13.54
CA VAL A 143 -16.01 5.17 -14.81
C VAL A 143 -17.08 6.26 -14.91
N ASN A 144 -16.65 7.52 -15.03
CA ASN A 144 -17.58 8.63 -15.05
C ASN A 144 -18.22 8.73 -16.45
N LEU A 145 -19.33 8.03 -16.62
CA LEU A 145 -20.03 7.92 -17.91
C LEU A 145 -20.80 9.20 -18.30
N SER A 146 -20.89 10.17 -17.39
CA SER A 146 -21.72 11.37 -17.57
C SER A 146 -21.16 12.39 -18.58
N ALA A 147 -19.94 12.18 -19.08
CA ALA A 147 -19.28 13.07 -20.05
C ALA A 147 -19.22 12.47 -21.48
N LEU A 148 -19.82 11.30 -21.73
CA LEU A 148 -19.74 10.69 -23.06
C LEU A 148 -20.79 11.26 -24.03
N PRO A 149 -20.39 11.65 -25.25
CA PRO A 149 -21.31 12.14 -26.28
C PRO A 149 -22.25 11.03 -26.73
N ASP A 150 -23.53 11.37 -26.87
CA ASP A 150 -24.68 10.45 -27.08
C ASP A 150 -24.81 9.93 -28.54
N ASN A 151 -23.78 10.13 -29.37
CA ASN A 151 -23.99 10.17 -30.83
C ASN A 151 -23.55 8.92 -31.59
N ASP A 152 -22.89 7.94 -30.95
CA ASP A 152 -22.64 6.64 -31.60
C ASP A 152 -22.44 5.50 -30.58
N ALA A 153 -23.17 4.39 -30.75
CA ALA A 153 -23.20 3.29 -29.78
C ALA A 153 -21.86 2.53 -29.71
N ASP A 154 -21.13 2.45 -30.83
CA ASP A 154 -19.83 1.79 -30.90
C ASP A 154 -18.71 2.69 -30.36
N GLU A 155 -18.74 4.00 -30.62
CA GLU A 155 -17.80 4.95 -30.01
C GLU A 155 -17.98 5.02 -28.49
N LEU A 156 -19.24 4.99 -28.02
CA LEU A 156 -19.57 4.92 -26.60
C LEU A 156 -19.00 3.65 -25.96
N ARG A 157 -19.22 2.47 -26.55
CA ARG A 157 -18.68 1.19 -26.04
C ARG A 157 -17.16 1.18 -25.98
N ARG A 158 -16.49 1.71 -27.01
CA ARG A 158 -15.03 1.81 -27.06
C ARG A 158 -14.50 2.74 -25.98
N ALA A 159 -15.12 3.90 -25.79
CA ALA A 159 -14.71 4.86 -24.78
C ALA A 159 -14.95 4.33 -23.35
N ILE A 160 -16.03 3.57 -23.13
CA ILE A 160 -16.28 2.84 -21.87
C ILE A 160 -15.18 1.80 -21.62
N ALA A 161 -14.86 0.98 -22.62
CA ALA A 161 -13.84 -0.06 -22.49
C ALA A 161 -12.44 0.53 -22.21
N ASN A 162 -12.07 1.63 -22.87
CA ASN A 162 -10.84 2.38 -22.56
C ASN A 162 -10.85 2.94 -21.12
N GLY A 163 -11.99 3.46 -20.67
CA GLY A 163 -12.18 3.90 -19.27
C GLY A 163 -11.89 2.77 -18.28
N TYR A 164 -12.50 1.60 -18.49
CA TYR A 164 -12.25 0.42 -17.66
C TYR A 164 -10.81 -0.09 -17.72
N ALA A 165 -10.15 -0.05 -18.88
CA ALA A 165 -8.75 -0.43 -19.01
C ALA A 165 -7.83 0.45 -18.14
N SER A 166 -8.08 1.76 -18.14
CA SER A 166 -7.33 2.71 -17.32
C SER A 166 -7.56 2.50 -15.83
N THR A 167 -8.80 2.28 -15.40
CA THR A 167 -9.15 2.02 -13.99
C THR A 167 -8.58 0.70 -13.50
N ARG A 168 -8.63 -0.36 -14.32
CA ARG A 168 -8.12 -1.69 -13.97
C ARG A 168 -6.63 -1.65 -13.62
N ARG A 169 -5.84 -0.93 -14.43
CA ARG A 169 -4.40 -0.80 -14.21
C ARG A 169 -4.08 -0.02 -12.94
N VAL A 170 -4.71 1.15 -12.76
CA VAL A 170 -4.50 1.99 -11.57
C VAL A 170 -4.90 1.24 -10.29
N GLY A 171 -6.00 0.48 -10.34
CA GLY A 171 -6.45 -0.33 -9.21
C GLY A 171 -5.49 -1.47 -8.87
N ALA A 172 -5.00 -2.21 -9.85
CA ALA A 172 -4.00 -3.26 -9.65
C ALA A 172 -2.69 -2.72 -9.05
N GLU A 173 -2.20 -1.59 -9.58
CA GLU A 173 -1.01 -0.90 -9.05
C GLU A 173 -1.23 -0.45 -7.60
N THR A 174 -2.40 0.11 -7.29
CA THR A 174 -2.76 0.56 -5.94
C THR A 174 -2.83 -0.60 -4.95
N ILE A 175 -3.36 -1.75 -5.36
CA ILE A 175 -3.41 -2.94 -4.50
C ILE A 175 -2.00 -3.46 -4.26
N ALA A 176 -1.16 -3.52 -5.30
CA ALA A 176 0.23 -3.94 -5.15
C ALA A 176 1.01 -3.03 -4.18
N THR A 177 0.86 -1.71 -4.27
CA THR A 177 1.51 -0.78 -3.32
C THR A 177 1.00 -0.95 -1.90
N LEU A 178 -0.31 -1.12 -1.72
CA LEU A 178 -0.91 -1.37 -0.40
C LEU A 178 -0.43 -2.70 0.22
N VAL A 179 -0.32 -3.77 -0.57
CA VAL A 179 0.19 -5.07 -0.08
C VAL A 179 1.65 -4.95 0.34
N THR A 180 2.48 -4.27 -0.45
CA THR A 180 3.90 -4.01 -0.10
C THR A 180 4.02 -3.18 1.17
N ALA A 181 3.25 -2.09 1.29
CA ALA A 181 3.24 -1.25 2.48
C ALA A 181 2.75 -2.02 3.73
N LEU A 182 1.74 -2.88 3.57
CA LEU A 182 1.25 -3.73 4.66
C LEU A 182 2.31 -4.74 5.11
N ARG A 183 3.02 -5.37 4.16
CA ARG A 183 4.12 -6.28 4.46
C ARG A 183 5.23 -5.58 5.26
N ASP A 184 5.65 -4.39 4.83
CA ASP A 184 6.68 -3.61 5.52
C ASP A 184 6.22 -3.16 6.90
N CYS A 185 4.95 -2.77 7.03
CA CYS A 185 4.33 -2.46 8.31
C CYS A 185 4.40 -3.64 9.28
N VAL A 186 4.06 -4.86 8.82
CA VAL A 186 4.17 -6.08 9.62
C VAL A 186 5.62 -6.34 10.04
N LEU A 187 6.58 -6.20 9.11
CA LEU A 187 8.00 -6.40 9.42
C LEU A 187 8.51 -5.43 10.49
N VAL A 188 8.18 -4.13 10.36
CA VAL A 188 8.56 -3.11 11.34
C VAL A 188 7.92 -3.37 12.71
N LEU A 189 6.66 -3.81 12.74
CA LEU A 189 5.98 -4.16 13.97
C LEU A 189 6.60 -5.39 14.67
N VAL A 190 6.95 -6.43 13.89
CA VAL A 190 7.65 -7.62 14.41
C VAL A 190 9.02 -7.26 14.95
N ILE A 191 9.77 -6.38 14.28
CA ILE A 191 11.04 -5.86 14.78
C ILE A 191 10.84 -5.10 16.10
N GLY A 192 9.83 -4.24 16.18
CA GLY A 192 9.48 -3.51 17.41
C GLY A 192 9.14 -4.45 18.57
N ALA A 193 8.33 -5.48 18.32
CA ALA A 193 7.98 -6.49 19.32
C ALA A 193 9.20 -7.32 19.76
N GLY A 194 10.07 -7.70 18.80
CA GLY A 194 11.31 -8.41 19.10
C GLY A 194 12.27 -7.59 19.95
N LEU A 195 12.42 -6.29 19.65
CA LEU A 195 13.23 -5.38 20.46
C LEU A 195 12.68 -5.23 21.88
N LEU A 196 11.36 -5.12 22.03
CA LEU A 196 10.72 -5.10 23.35
C LEU A 196 10.99 -6.39 24.13
N ALA A 197 10.86 -7.56 23.48
CA ALA A 197 11.13 -8.84 24.12
C ALA A 197 12.59 -8.96 24.59
N VAL A 198 13.55 -8.55 23.76
CA VAL A 198 14.97 -8.51 24.14
C VAL A 198 15.19 -7.55 25.30
N ALA A 199 14.60 -6.35 25.24
CA ALA A 199 14.72 -5.36 26.31
C ALA A 199 14.08 -5.82 27.63
N HIS A 200 13.05 -6.67 27.56
CA HIS A 200 12.39 -7.19 28.74
C HIS A 200 13.14 -8.36 29.36
N LEU A 201 13.80 -9.19 28.55
CA LEU A 201 14.54 -10.37 29.01
C LEU A 201 15.96 -10.03 29.54
N TRP A 202 16.61 -9.01 28.99
CA TRP A 202 18.02 -8.70 29.28
C TRP A 202 18.24 -7.53 30.25
N LEU A 203 17.24 -6.69 30.46
CA LEU A 203 17.28 -5.51 31.34
C LEU A 203 16.18 -5.63 32.39
#